data_AF-A0A0C9VCY8-F1
#
_entry.id   AF-A0A0C9VCY8-F1
#
_cell.length_a   1.000
_cell.length_b   1.000
_cell.length_c   1.000
_cell.angle_alpha   90.00
_cell.angle_beta   90.00
_cell.angle_gamma   90.00
#
_symmetry.space_group_name_H-M   'P 1'
#
loop_
_entity.id
_entity.type
_entity.pdbx_description
1 polymer ?
#
loop_
_entity_poly.entity_id
_entity_poly.type
_entity_poly.pdbx_seq_one_letter_code
_entity_poly.pdbx_strand_id
1 'polypeptide(L)'
;LASIQTEGLGIPPLRAAYLVQYRGGLISQQLKALMPTMVFVIHDLAPNDIMDVWKVAGKVAALLWFPEIDELDAYLEELCNEIGILLDAMAIIDPTHIIQKSKFHILLHIVEDMCHFSPAILFSTE
;
A
#
# COMPACT_ATOMS: atom_id res chain seq x y z
N LEU A 1 -4.45 12.66 -11.30
CA LEU A 1 -5.59 11.76 -10.99
C LEU A 1 -6.58 11.63 -12.15
N ALA A 2 -7.17 12.71 -12.66
CA ALA A 2 -8.18 12.63 -13.73
C ALA A 2 -7.65 12.10 -15.09
N SER A 3 -6.33 12.09 -15.28
CA SER A 3 -5.64 11.59 -16.48
C SER A 3 -5.17 10.13 -16.38
N ILE A 4 -5.44 9.43 -15.26
CA ILE A 4 -5.02 8.02 -15.10
C ILE A 4 -5.87 7.15 -16.03
N GLN A 5 -5.22 6.38 -16.90
CA GLN A 5 -5.86 5.31 -17.65
C GLN A 5 -5.99 4.09 -16.74
N THR A 6 -7.22 3.67 -16.48
CA THR A 6 -7.52 2.48 -15.66
C THR A 6 -7.67 1.20 -16.49
N GLU A 7 -7.49 1.30 -17.81
CA GLU A 7 -7.50 0.15 -18.71
C GLU A 7 -6.37 -0.82 -18.36
N GLY A 8 -6.69 -2.11 -18.22
CA GLY A 8 -5.72 -3.14 -17.81
C GLY A 8 -5.49 -3.28 -16.30
N LEU A 9 -5.95 -2.33 -15.47
CA LEU A 9 -5.80 -2.40 -14.01
C LEU A 9 -6.95 -3.13 -13.29
N GLY A 10 -8.04 -3.48 -14.00
CA GLY A 10 -9.19 -4.18 -13.41
C GLY A 10 -9.99 -3.36 -12.37
N ILE A 11 -9.73 -2.05 -12.27
CA ILE A 11 -10.40 -1.13 -11.33
C ILE A 11 -11.37 -0.19 -12.06
N PRO A 12 -12.47 0.22 -11.40
CA PRO A 12 -13.37 1.23 -11.97
C PRO A 12 -12.65 2.58 -12.13
N PRO A 13 -13.13 3.47 -13.02
CA PRO A 13 -12.53 4.79 -13.22
C PRO A 13 -12.41 5.57 -11.90
N LEU A 14 -11.20 6.09 -11.65
CA LEU A 14 -10.91 6.87 -10.46
C LEU A 14 -11.61 8.23 -10.54
N ARG A 15 -12.65 8.43 -9.72
CA ARG A 15 -13.37 9.71 -9.61
C ARG A 15 -12.52 10.73 -8.85
N ALA A 16 -11.57 11.36 -9.54
CA ALA A 16 -10.58 12.26 -8.96
C ALA A 16 -11.17 13.34 -8.05
N ALA A 17 -12.24 14.03 -8.50
CA ALA A 17 -12.90 15.08 -7.70
C ALA A 17 -13.44 14.54 -6.37
N TYR A 18 -14.03 13.33 -6.39
CA TYR A 18 -14.53 12.67 -5.20
C TYR A 18 -13.38 12.30 -4.25
N LEU A 19 -12.31 11.70 -4.76
CA LEU A 19 -11.16 11.27 -3.94
C LEU A 19 -10.47 12.46 -3.24
N VAL A 20 -10.37 13.60 -3.92
CA VAL A 20 -9.81 14.83 -3.32
C VAL A 20 -10.75 15.43 -2.28
N GLN A 21 -12.06 15.46 -2.58
CA GLN A 21 -13.08 15.98 -1.66
C GLN A 21 -13.16 15.16 -0.37
N TYR A 22 -13.04 13.84 -0.46
CA TYR A 22 -13.17 12.90 0.66
C TYR A 22 -11.84 12.26 1.08
N ARG A 23 -10.71 12.96 0.89
CA ARG A 23 -9.35 12.42 1.13
C ARG A 23 -9.11 11.81 2.53
N GLY A 24 -9.86 12.23 3.54
CA GLY A 24 -9.77 11.71 4.92
C GLY A 24 -10.72 10.55 5.24
N GLY A 25 -11.64 10.21 4.32
CA GLY A 25 -12.66 9.17 4.49
C GLY A 25 -12.64 8.15 3.36
N LEU A 26 -11.47 7.89 2.79
CA LEU A 26 -11.31 6.93 1.71
C LEU A 26 -11.58 5.51 2.23
N ILE A 27 -12.44 4.78 1.53
CA ILE A 27 -12.69 3.36 1.83
C ILE A 27 -11.54 2.49 1.32
N SER A 28 -11.39 1.28 1.86
CA SER A 28 -10.29 0.37 1.50
C SER A 28 -10.24 0.09 0.00
N GLN A 29 -11.38 -0.03 -0.70
CA GLN A 29 -11.41 -0.19 -2.16
C GLN A 29 -10.76 0.99 -2.92
N GLN A 30 -10.94 2.22 -2.44
CA GLN A 30 -10.35 3.41 -3.07
C GLN A 30 -8.85 3.50 -2.78
N LEU A 31 -8.44 3.15 -1.56
CA LEU A 31 -7.03 3.05 -1.19
C LEU A 31 -6.32 1.98 -2.03
N LYS A 32 -6.95 0.82 -2.24
CA LYS A 32 -6.47 -0.26 -3.11
C LYS A 32 -6.13 0.22 -4.51
N ALA A 33 -7.01 1.02 -5.08
CA ALA A 33 -6.81 1.58 -6.41
C ALA A 33 -5.78 2.72 -6.45
N LEU A 34 -5.67 3.51 -5.37
CA LEU A 34 -4.77 4.66 -5.28
C LEU A 34 -3.31 4.28 -5.06
N MET A 35 -3.02 3.32 -4.17
CA MET A 35 -1.65 2.99 -3.76
C MET A 35 -0.70 2.71 -4.94
N PRO A 36 -1.01 1.77 -5.86
CA PRO A 36 -0.13 1.49 -7.00
C PRO A 36 -0.19 2.58 -8.08
N THR A 37 -1.28 3.36 -8.17
CA THR A 37 -1.42 4.38 -9.23
C THR A 37 -0.80 5.72 -8.86
N MET A 38 -0.55 5.99 -7.58
CA MET A 38 -0.09 7.29 -7.11
C MET A 38 1.30 7.65 -7.65
N VAL A 39 2.17 6.66 -7.85
CA VAL A 39 3.52 6.84 -8.42
C VAL A 39 3.48 7.56 -9.77
N PHE A 40 2.53 7.20 -10.64
CA PHE A 40 2.37 7.86 -11.95
C PHE A 40 1.82 9.28 -11.84
N VAL A 41 1.08 9.56 -10.78
CA VAL A 41 0.40 10.85 -10.58
C VAL A 41 1.34 11.88 -10.00
N ILE A 42 2.23 11.47 -9.10
CA ILE A 42 3.19 12.35 -8.44
C ILE A 42 4.54 12.40 -9.17
N HIS A 43 4.68 11.68 -10.28
CA HIS A 43 5.87 11.72 -11.13
C HIS A 43 6.19 13.17 -11.52
N ASP A 44 7.43 13.59 -11.31
CA ASP A 44 7.92 14.97 -11.48
C ASP A 44 7.23 16.06 -10.62
N LEU A 45 6.35 15.68 -9.69
CA LEU A 45 5.66 16.63 -8.78
C LEU A 45 6.14 16.53 -7.33
N ALA A 46 6.70 15.39 -6.93
CA ALA A 46 7.17 15.13 -5.58
C ALA A 46 8.69 14.89 -5.54
N PRO A 47 9.38 15.21 -4.42
CA PRO A 47 10.76 14.81 -4.18
C PRO A 47 10.95 13.29 -4.28
N ASN A 48 12.18 12.86 -4.57
CA ASN A 48 12.53 11.45 -4.72
C ASN A 48 12.19 10.63 -3.47
N ASP A 49 12.43 11.16 -2.27
CA ASP A 49 12.14 10.45 -1.02
C ASP A 49 10.65 10.11 -0.89
N ILE A 50 9.76 11.06 -1.25
CA ILE A 50 8.31 10.84 -1.28
C ILE A 50 7.96 9.80 -2.34
N MET A 51 8.60 9.88 -3.51
CA MET A 51 8.38 8.93 -4.59
C MET A 51 8.72 7.49 -4.16
N ASP A 52 9.82 7.31 -3.45
CA ASP A 52 10.29 6.00 -3.02
C ASP A 52 9.35 5.38 -1.98
N VAL A 53 8.83 6.17 -1.05
CA VAL A 53 7.75 5.71 -0.15
C VAL A 53 6.53 5.24 -0.94
N TRP A 54 6.08 5.98 -1.96
CA TRP A 54 4.91 5.58 -2.75
C TRP A 54 5.14 4.32 -3.59
N LYS A 55 6.35 4.13 -4.14
CA LYS A 55 6.70 2.90 -4.88
C LYS A 55 6.60 1.68 -3.98
N VAL A 56 7.25 1.74 -2.82
CA VAL A 56 7.31 0.60 -1.89
C VAL A 56 5.95 0.38 -1.23
N ALA A 57 5.25 1.44 -0.85
CA ALA A 57 3.87 1.34 -0.34
C ALA A 57 2.94 0.68 -1.37
N GLY A 58 3.07 1.05 -2.66
CA GLY A 58 2.32 0.41 -3.75
C GLY A 58 2.62 -1.10 -3.88
N LYS A 59 3.89 -1.51 -3.72
CA LYS A 59 4.30 -2.92 -3.75
C LYS A 59 3.78 -3.71 -2.54
N VAL A 60 3.98 -3.21 -1.32
CA VAL A 60 3.45 -3.82 -0.09
C VAL A 60 1.93 -3.98 -0.19
N ALA A 61 1.25 -2.93 -0.65
CA ALA A 61 -0.19 -2.94 -0.84
C ALA A 61 -0.62 -4.04 -1.84
N ALA A 62 0.08 -4.17 -2.97
CA ALA A 62 -0.20 -5.24 -3.94
C ALA A 62 -0.01 -6.64 -3.36
N LEU A 63 1.06 -6.86 -2.59
CA LEU A 63 1.30 -8.14 -1.90
C LEU A 63 0.15 -8.43 -0.93
N LEU A 64 -0.20 -7.50 -0.03
CA LEU A 64 -1.25 -7.69 0.97
C LEU A 64 -2.63 -8.05 0.41
N TRP A 65 -2.92 -7.74 -0.86
CA TRP A 65 -4.20 -8.06 -1.51
C TRP A 65 -4.11 -9.19 -2.54
N PHE A 66 -3.02 -9.94 -2.54
CA PHE A 66 -2.89 -11.11 -3.40
C PHE A 66 -3.78 -12.27 -2.89
N PRO A 67 -4.69 -12.80 -3.73
CA PRO A 67 -5.71 -13.74 -3.26
C PRO A 67 -5.22 -15.19 -3.12
N GLU A 68 -4.21 -15.59 -3.88
CA GLU A 68 -3.72 -16.97 -3.96
C GLU A 68 -2.21 -16.99 -3.79
N ILE A 69 -1.67 -17.73 -2.83
CA ILE A 69 -0.23 -17.79 -2.56
C ILE A 69 0.25 -19.22 -2.82
N ASP A 70 1.06 -19.40 -3.85
CA ASP A 70 1.59 -20.72 -4.23
C ASP A 70 2.72 -21.17 -3.29
N GLU A 71 3.71 -20.29 -3.06
CA GLU A 71 4.88 -20.52 -2.21
C GLU A 71 4.86 -19.58 -1.02
N LEU A 72 4.26 -20.03 0.09
CA LEU A 72 4.00 -19.20 1.26
C LEU A 72 5.26 -18.61 1.88
N ASP A 73 6.31 -19.43 2.06
CA ASP A 73 7.54 -18.98 2.72
C ASP A 73 8.26 -17.87 1.92
N ALA A 74 8.38 -18.06 0.60
CA ALA A 74 9.01 -17.06 -0.28
C ALA A 74 8.17 -15.77 -0.34
N TYR A 75 6.85 -15.90 -0.37
CA TYR A 75 5.93 -14.76 -0.34
C TYR A 75 6.06 -13.96 0.97
N LEU A 76 6.12 -14.64 2.12
CA LEU A 76 6.24 -13.99 3.42
C LEU A 76 7.61 -13.33 3.61
N GLU A 77 8.67 -13.96 3.10
CA GLU A 77 10.01 -13.36 3.06
C GLU A 77 10.02 -12.07 2.23
N GLU A 78 9.41 -12.09 1.03
CA GLU A 78 9.28 -10.90 0.19
C GLU A 78 8.46 -9.81 0.90
N LEU A 79 7.31 -10.16 1.47
CA LEU A 79 6.46 -9.21 2.18
C LEU A 79 7.18 -8.57 3.37
N CYS A 80 7.89 -9.38 4.17
CA CYS A 80 8.67 -8.90 5.31
C CYS A 80 9.77 -7.92 4.87
N ASN A 81 10.50 -8.26 3.81
CA ASN A 81 11.53 -7.40 3.24
C ASN A 81 10.95 -6.07 2.73
N GLU A 82 9.85 -6.09 1.99
CA GLU A 82 9.22 -4.88 1.46
C GLU A 82 8.62 -4.00 2.56
N ILE A 83 8.10 -4.58 3.64
CA ILE A 83 7.67 -3.83 4.83
C ILE A 83 8.88 -3.14 5.48
N GLY A 84 10.02 -3.82 5.59
CA GLY A 84 11.27 -3.22 6.09
C GLY A 84 11.68 -2.01 5.25
N ILE A 85 11.72 -2.16 3.93
CA ILE A 85 12.06 -1.06 3.01
C ILE A 85 11.07 0.11 3.14
N LEU A 86 9.77 -0.18 3.32
CA LEU A 86 8.75 0.86 3.52
C LEU A 86 9.01 1.67 4.80
N LEU A 87 9.36 0.98 5.88
CA LEU A 87 9.65 1.62 7.16
C LEU A 87 10.94 2.46 7.10
N ASP A 88 11.98 1.96 6.44
CA ASP A 88 13.21 2.71 6.21
C ASP A 88 12.96 3.98 5.39
N ALA A 89 12.19 3.86 4.29
CA ALA A 89 11.82 5.02 3.47
C ALA A 89 10.96 6.03 4.26
N MET A 90 10.04 5.55 5.11
CA MET A 90 9.23 6.40 5.96
C MET A 90 10.06 7.08 7.05
N ALA A 91 11.09 6.42 7.59
CA ALA A 91 11.97 6.98 8.61
C ALA A 91 12.82 8.15 8.09
N ILE A 92 13.12 8.18 6.78
CA ILE A 92 13.77 9.32 6.14
C ILE A 92 12.85 10.55 6.10
N ILE A 93 11.55 10.35 5.85
CA ILE A 93 10.57 11.43 5.72
C ILE A 93 10.09 11.93 7.09
N ASP A 94 9.55 11.02 7.89
CA ASP A 94 9.01 11.31 9.22
C ASP A 94 8.95 10.03 10.08
N PRO A 95 9.98 9.76 10.90
CA PRO A 95 10.02 8.58 11.76
C PRO A 95 8.94 8.63 12.86
N THR A 96 8.42 9.81 13.20
CA THR A 96 7.38 9.96 14.23
C THR A 96 6.08 9.30 13.81
N HIS A 97 5.76 9.32 12.51
CA HIS A 97 4.55 8.71 11.98
C HIS A 97 4.52 7.19 12.12
N ILE A 98 5.68 6.53 12.07
CA ILE A 98 5.80 5.07 12.28
C ILE A 98 5.28 4.71 13.67
N ILE A 99 5.54 5.56 14.66
CA ILE A 99 5.14 5.35 16.06
C ILE A 99 3.69 5.81 16.29
N GLN A 100 3.30 6.95 15.72
CA GLN A 100 1.98 7.56 15.99
C GLN A 100 0.83 6.92 15.22
N LYS A 101 1.08 6.31 14.06
CA LYS A 101 0.02 5.68 13.27
C LYS A 101 0.02 4.18 13.54
N SER A 102 -1.05 3.70 14.15
CA SER A 102 -1.28 2.28 14.45
C SER A 102 -1.11 1.37 13.24
N LYS A 103 -1.40 1.85 12.01
CA LYS A 103 -1.26 1.07 10.78
C LYS A 103 0.18 0.59 10.53
N PHE A 104 1.20 1.41 10.81
CA PHE A 104 2.59 0.97 10.68
C PHE A 104 2.97 -0.08 11.72
N HIS A 105 2.38 0.00 12.92
CA HIS A 105 2.55 -1.03 13.93
C HIS A 105 1.90 -2.36 13.52
N ILE A 106 0.70 -2.32 12.93
CA ILE A 106 0.03 -3.54 12.43
C ILE A 106 0.84 -4.21 11.32
N LEU A 107 1.44 -3.44 10.41
CA LEU A 107 2.28 -3.99 9.33
C LEU A 107 3.45 -4.82 9.86
N LEU A 108 4.00 -4.52 11.04
CA LEU A 108 5.09 -5.32 11.62
C LEU A 108 4.65 -6.73 12.02
N HIS A 109 3.36 -6.91 12.33
CA HIS A 109 2.81 -8.19 12.79
C HIS A 109 2.09 -8.96 11.70
N ILE A 110 1.79 -8.32 10.56
CA ILE A 110 0.97 -8.92 9.50
C ILE A 110 1.58 -10.19 8.90
N VAL A 111 2.90 -10.29 8.86
CA VAL A 111 3.62 -11.49 8.38
C VAL A 111 3.34 -12.67 9.31
N GLU A 112 3.43 -12.46 10.63
CA GLU A 112 3.12 -13.48 11.63
C GLU A 112 1.63 -13.85 11.61
N ASP A 113 0.74 -12.87 11.43
CA ASP A 113 -0.69 -13.13 11.29
C ASP A 113 -1.00 -13.97 10.03
N MET A 114 -0.37 -13.66 8.89
CA MET A 114 -0.59 -14.39 7.65
C MET A 114 -0.11 -15.85 7.72
N CYS A 115 0.94 -16.15 8.50
CA CYS A 115 1.36 -17.53 8.79
C CYS A 115 0.25 -18.36 9.45
N HIS A 116 -0.56 -17.74 10.32
CA HIS A 116 -1.52 -18.44 11.16
C HIS A 116 -2.96 -18.38 10.61
N PHE A 117 -3.32 -17.28 9.94
CA PHE A 117 -4.70 -16.97 9.55
C PHE A 117 -4.96 -16.97 8.05
N SER A 118 -4.00 -17.45 7.24
CA SER A 118 -4.07 -17.45 5.76
C SER A 118 -3.93 -16.02 5.18
N PRO A 119 -4.11 -15.75 3.86
CA PRO A 119 -3.84 -14.43 3.29
C PRO A 119 -4.58 -13.27 3.99
N ALA A 120 -3.94 -12.09 4.07
CA ALA A 120 -4.46 -10.92 4.77
C ALA A 120 -5.86 -10.49 4.28
N ILE A 121 -6.20 -10.75 3.02
CA ILE A 121 -7.53 -10.47 2.46
C ILE A 121 -8.68 -11.23 3.17
N LEU A 122 -8.38 -12.35 3.84
CA LEU A 122 -9.38 -13.20 4.48
C LEU A 122 -9.74 -12.78 5.91
N PHE A 123 -8.85 -12.06 6.59
CA PHE A 123 -9.02 -11.68 8.00
C PHE A 123 -8.87 -10.17 8.26
N SER A 124 -8.19 -9.44 7.38
CA SER A 124 -8.00 -8.00 7.52
C SER A 124 -9.19 -7.26 6.92
N THR A 125 -9.97 -6.59 7.77
CA THR A 125 -11.14 -5.80 7.38
C THR A 125 -10.83 -4.33 7.16
N GLU A 126 -9.58 -3.88 7.38
CA GLU A 126 -9.14 -2.48 7.23
C GLU A 126 -8.27 -2.23 5.99
#